data_AF-A0AAJ7W460-F1
#
_entry.id   AF-A0AAJ7W460-F1
#
_cell.length_a   1.000
_cell.length_b   1.000
_cell.length_c   1.000
_cell.angle_alpha   90.00
_cell.angle_beta   90.00
_cell.angle_gamma   90.00
#
_symmetry.space_group_name_H-M   'P 1'
#
loop_
_entity.id
_entity.type
_entity.pdbx_description
1 polymer ?
#
loop_
_entity_poly.entity_id
_entity_poly.type
_entity_poly.pdbx_seq_one_letter_code
_entity_poly.pdbx_strand_id
1 'polypeptide(L)'
;MRKETNQLESSLPAFNGTIPLSYNSHGARTHTHINNSTLLQEIHAASLESTKPIPYQLGNWWQWYQHLTGLDVVQTAKHRVNQVQDILFKCQEERRKLTREVAHINKSLRDIYEELVQTWREDPKYMDLTILDNKHLKAKLAISSHLVLLENEERDLITQLAIAIKDYQVLDKKDYKCTKI
;
A
#
# COMPACT_ATOMS: atom_id res chain seq x y z
N MET A 1 22.34 48.36 34.09
CA MET A 1 22.54 48.34 32.63
C MET A 1 22.67 46.87 32.23
N ARG A 2 21.66 46.27 31.54
CA ARG A 2 21.66 45.96 30.09
C ARG A 2 22.91 45.14 29.68
N LYS A 3 22.87 43.93 29.10
CA LYS A 3 21.85 43.16 28.36
C LYS A 3 22.17 41.64 28.36
N GLU A 4 21.10 40.84 28.36
CA GLU A 4 20.75 39.63 27.57
C GLU A 4 21.81 38.62 27.09
N THR A 5 21.59 37.34 27.43
CA THR A 5 21.44 36.24 26.44
C THR A 5 20.58 35.07 26.99
N ASN A 6 19.46 34.83 26.30
CA ASN A 6 18.74 33.59 26.03
C ASN A 6 18.93 32.35 26.93
N GLN A 7 17.84 31.93 27.58
CA GLN A 7 17.50 30.53 27.83
C GLN A 7 15.98 30.41 28.06
N LEU A 8 15.26 29.85 27.08
CA LEU A 8 13.88 29.38 27.22
C LEU A 8 13.93 27.86 27.36
N GLU A 9 13.68 27.38 28.58
CA GLU A 9 13.32 26.00 28.88
C GLU A 9 11.79 25.84 28.73
N SER A 10 11.32 24.79 28.04
CA SER A 10 10.36 23.83 28.62
C SER A 10 9.85 22.77 27.61
N SER A 11 10.18 21.52 27.97
CA SER A 11 9.44 20.26 27.79
C SER A 11 9.07 19.73 26.39
N LEU A 12 9.90 18.80 25.89
CA LEU A 12 9.47 17.64 25.10
C LEU A 12 9.79 16.36 25.90
N PRO A 13 8.86 15.42 26.11
CA PRO A 13 9.21 14.15 26.74
C PRO A 13 9.81 13.17 25.71
N ALA A 14 10.97 12.63 26.08
CA ALA A 14 11.62 11.50 25.44
C ALA A 14 10.85 10.21 25.73
N PHE A 15 10.59 9.40 24.71
CA PHE A 15 10.06 8.05 24.86
C PHE A 15 11.17 7.02 24.60
N ASN A 16 11.88 6.66 25.67
CA ASN A 16 12.67 5.44 25.74
C ASN A 16 11.78 4.32 26.28
N GLY A 17 11.67 3.22 25.55
CA GLY A 17 10.91 2.05 25.97
C GLY A 17 11.07 0.87 25.02
N THR A 18 12.14 0.11 25.23
CA THR A 18 12.34 -1.25 24.71
C THR A 18 11.15 -2.15 25.13
N ILE A 19 10.47 -2.81 24.19
CA ILE A 19 9.47 -3.84 24.51
C ILE A 19 10.02 -5.22 24.08
N PRO A 20 10.07 -6.21 24.99
CA PRO A 20 10.60 -7.53 24.71
C PRO A 20 9.62 -8.42 23.93
N LEU A 21 10.17 -9.23 23.01
CA LEU A 21 9.51 -10.36 22.38
C LEU A 21 9.30 -11.50 23.41
N SER A 22 8.05 -11.76 23.77
CA SER A 22 7.64 -13.08 24.29
C SER A 22 6.18 -13.33 23.90
N TYR A 23 6.00 -14.12 22.84
CA TYR A 23 4.71 -14.72 22.51
C TYR A 23 4.68 -16.12 23.14
N ASN A 24 3.94 -16.26 24.25
CA ASN A 24 3.48 -17.57 24.67
C ASN A 24 2.11 -17.83 24.04
N SER A 25 2.11 -18.79 23.13
CA SER A 25 0.93 -19.47 22.60
C SER A 25 0.00 -19.90 23.74
N HIS A 26 -1.32 -19.79 23.54
CA HIS A 26 -2.36 -20.76 23.92
C HIS A 26 -3.71 -20.10 23.58
N GLY A 27 -4.28 -20.51 22.46
CA GLY A 27 -5.56 -20.04 21.96
C GLY A 27 -5.82 -20.73 20.63
N ALA A 28 -6.54 -21.84 20.69
CA ALA A 28 -6.94 -22.62 19.52
C ALA A 28 -7.64 -21.71 18.51
N ARG A 29 -6.94 -21.43 17.40
CA ARG A 29 -7.43 -20.60 16.31
C ARG A 29 -8.09 -21.53 15.31
N THR A 30 -9.42 -21.56 15.30
CA THR A 30 -10.17 -22.06 14.15
C THR A 30 -9.80 -21.17 12.96
N HIS A 31 -9.07 -21.75 12.02
CA HIS A 31 -8.66 -21.11 10.77
C HIS A 31 -9.88 -20.94 9.86
N THR A 32 -10.66 -19.88 10.04
CA THR A 32 -11.55 -19.41 8.97
C THR A 32 -10.70 -18.59 8.01
N HIS A 33 -10.13 -19.28 7.03
CA HIS A 33 -9.55 -18.65 5.86
C HIS A 33 -10.71 -18.04 5.05
N ILE A 34 -11.01 -16.76 5.31
CA ILE A 34 -11.99 -16.02 4.51
C ILE A 34 -11.31 -15.76 3.17
N ASN A 35 -11.64 -16.59 2.18
CA ASN A 35 -11.27 -16.38 0.78
C ASN A 35 -12.09 -15.22 0.23
N ASN A 36 -11.55 -14.01 0.28
CA ASN A 36 -12.15 -12.84 -0.38
C ASN A 36 -12.32 -13.05 -1.89
N SER A 37 -11.54 -13.98 -2.47
CA SER A 37 -11.57 -14.35 -3.90
C SER A 37 -12.74 -15.25 -4.27
N THR A 38 -13.24 -16.11 -3.37
CA THR A 38 -14.32 -17.05 -3.69
C THR A 38 -15.68 -16.37 -3.78
N LEU A 39 -15.90 -15.30 -3.00
CA LEU A 39 -17.17 -14.56 -3.01
C LEU A 39 -17.38 -13.77 -4.31
N LEU A 40 -16.30 -13.33 -4.99
CA LEU A 40 -16.40 -12.66 -6.29
C LEU A 40 -16.61 -13.62 -7.47
N GLN A 41 -16.20 -14.87 -7.34
CA GLN A 41 -16.33 -15.85 -8.43
C GLN A 41 -17.75 -16.41 -8.53
N GLU A 42 -18.47 -16.54 -7.41
CA GLU A 42 -19.88 -16.94 -7.39
C GLU A 42 -20.81 -15.83 -7.94
N ILE A 43 -20.45 -14.55 -7.77
CA ILE A 43 -21.21 -13.43 -8.33
C ILE A 43 -21.08 -13.38 -9.87
N HIS A 44 -19.93 -13.78 -10.42
CA HIS A 44 -19.70 -13.80 -11.85
C HIS A 44 -20.29 -15.05 -12.54
N ALA A 45 -20.31 -16.20 -11.87
CA ALA A 45 -20.96 -17.42 -12.38
C ALA A 45 -22.50 -17.34 -12.33
N ALA A 46 -23.04 -16.53 -11.42
CA ALA A 46 -24.47 -16.18 -11.37
C ALA A 46 -24.84 -14.98 -12.28
N SER A 47 -23.96 -14.58 -13.21
CA SER A 47 -24.29 -13.62 -14.26
C SER A 47 -25.27 -14.23 -15.26
N LEU A 48 -26.54 -14.28 -14.82
CA LEU A 48 -27.76 -14.09 -15.59
C LEU A 48 -27.58 -14.25 -17.11
N GLU A 49 -27.92 -15.43 -17.64
CA GLU A 49 -28.41 -15.55 -19.01
C GLU A 49 -29.78 -14.85 -19.17
N SER A 50 -29.84 -13.55 -18.88
CA SER A 50 -31.02 -12.73 -19.12
C SER A 50 -30.77 -11.88 -20.35
N THR A 51 -30.75 -12.54 -21.51
CA THR A 51 -30.71 -11.95 -22.85
C THR A 51 -32.07 -11.31 -23.19
N LYS A 52 -32.52 -10.34 -22.39
CA LYS A 52 -33.63 -9.45 -22.74
C LYS A 52 -33.21 -8.02 -22.42
N PRO A 53 -33.15 -7.12 -23.43
CA PRO A 53 -32.83 -5.73 -23.18
C PRO A 53 -33.88 -5.14 -22.23
N ILE A 54 -33.41 -4.51 -21.16
CA ILE A 54 -34.27 -3.80 -20.21
C ILE A 54 -35.10 -2.79 -21.01
N PRO A 55 -36.44 -2.76 -20.85
CA PRO A 55 -37.28 -1.83 -21.60
C PRO A 55 -36.81 -0.40 -21.37
N TYR A 56 -36.69 0.39 -22.44
CA TYR A 56 -36.20 1.78 -22.39
C TYR A 56 -36.95 2.65 -21.36
N GLN A 57 -38.22 2.35 -21.10
CA GLN A 57 -39.02 3.06 -20.10
C GLN A 57 -38.61 2.75 -18.65
N LEU A 58 -38.20 1.50 -18.36
CA LEU A 58 -37.68 1.14 -17.03
C LEU A 58 -36.29 1.75 -16.79
N GLY A 59 -35.46 1.88 -17.82
CA GLY A 59 -34.16 2.55 -17.73
C GLY A 59 -34.30 4.00 -17.27
N ASN A 60 -35.25 4.73 -17.84
CA ASN A 60 -35.50 6.13 -17.49
C ASN A 60 -36.07 6.30 -16.07
N TRP A 61 -36.99 5.41 -15.64
CA TRP A 61 -37.54 5.44 -14.27
C TRP A 61 -36.50 5.06 -13.23
N TRP A 62 -35.64 4.09 -13.55
CA TRP A 62 -34.54 3.72 -12.69
C TRP A 62 -33.53 4.86 -12.56
N GLN A 63 -33.08 5.47 -13.66
CA GLN A 63 -32.18 6.62 -13.62
C GLN A 63 -32.77 7.82 -12.85
N TRP A 64 -34.05 8.11 -13.05
CA TRP A 64 -34.76 9.14 -12.30
C TRP A 64 -34.80 8.83 -10.80
N TYR A 65 -35.10 7.58 -10.43
CA TYR A 65 -35.08 7.12 -9.04
C TYR A 65 -33.67 7.21 -8.42
N GLN A 66 -32.63 6.80 -9.15
CA GLN A 66 -31.24 6.91 -8.72
C GLN A 66 -30.83 8.38 -8.50
N HIS A 67 -31.27 9.28 -9.37
CA HIS A 67 -31.00 10.71 -9.25
C HIS A 67 -31.77 11.36 -8.09
N LEU A 68 -33.01 10.93 -7.86
CA LEU A 68 -33.85 11.42 -6.77
C LEU A 68 -33.35 10.97 -5.39
N THR A 69 -32.89 9.73 -5.29
CA THR A 69 -32.42 9.14 -4.03
C THR A 69 -30.96 9.43 -3.72
N GLY A 70 -30.17 9.88 -4.71
CA GLY A 70 -28.73 10.12 -4.55
C GLY A 70 -27.87 8.86 -4.63
N LEU A 71 -28.47 7.69 -4.87
CA LEU A 71 -27.79 6.39 -4.85
C LEU A 71 -26.68 6.27 -5.91
N ASP A 72 -26.80 6.99 -7.04
CA ASP A 72 -25.75 7.09 -8.07
C ASP A 72 -24.45 7.73 -7.53
N VAL A 73 -24.57 8.69 -6.62
CA VAL A 73 -23.44 9.42 -6.03
C VAL A 73 -22.67 8.52 -5.05
N VAL A 74 -23.38 7.75 -4.22
CA VAL A 74 -22.77 6.77 -3.31
C VAL A 74 -22.09 5.64 -4.09
N GLN A 75 -22.73 5.13 -5.14
CA GLN A 75 -22.12 4.12 -6.00
C GLN A 75 -20.84 4.63 -6.69
N THR A 76 -20.86 5.87 -7.17
CA THR A 76 -19.69 6.51 -7.76
C THR A 76 -18.56 6.69 -6.75
N ALA A 77 -18.87 7.13 -5.53
CA ALA A 77 -17.88 7.26 -4.45
C ALA A 77 -17.28 5.91 -4.05
N LYS A 78 -18.10 4.86 -3.98
CA LYS A 78 -17.64 3.48 -3.73
C LYS A 78 -16.72 2.99 -4.84
N HIS A 79 -17.08 3.25 -6.10
CA HIS A 79 -16.25 2.88 -7.24
C HIS A 79 -14.88 3.58 -7.18
N ARG A 80 -14.85 4.87 -6.82
CA ARG A 80 -13.62 5.62 -6.61
C ARG A 80 -12.73 5.00 -5.52
N VAL A 81 -13.30 4.57 -4.39
CA VAL A 81 -12.55 3.87 -3.33
C VAL A 81 -11.91 2.60 -3.87
N ASN A 82 -12.68 1.77 -4.59
CA ASN A 82 -12.18 0.52 -5.18
C ASN A 82 -11.05 0.79 -6.19
N GLN A 83 -11.20 1.78 -7.06
CA GLN A 83 -10.16 2.17 -8.02
C GLN A 83 -8.85 2.55 -7.34
N VAL A 84 -8.91 3.41 -6.32
CA VAL A 84 -7.71 3.84 -5.60
C VAL A 84 -7.07 2.66 -4.86
N GLN A 85 -7.89 1.77 -4.29
CA GLN A 85 -7.42 0.56 -3.62
C GLN A 85 -6.69 -0.39 -4.58
N ASP A 86 -7.20 -0.59 -5.79
CA ASP A 86 -6.56 -1.45 -6.80
C ASP A 86 -5.19 -0.89 -7.22
N ILE A 87 -5.09 0.42 -7.40
CA ILE A 87 -3.82 1.09 -7.72
C ILE A 87 -2.85 0.97 -6.54
N LEU A 88 -3.32 1.19 -5.31
CA LEU A 88 -2.51 1.05 -4.11
C LEU A 88 -1.94 -0.37 -3.97
N PHE A 89 -2.74 -1.41 -4.23
CA PHE A 89 -2.25 -2.78 -4.18
C PHE A 89 -1.17 -3.08 -5.22
N LYS A 90 -1.30 -2.56 -6.45
CA LYS A 90 -0.25 -2.67 -7.47
C LYS A 90 1.04 -1.98 -7.02
N CYS A 91 0.93 -0.75 -6.51
CA CYS A 91 2.06 0.00 -5.97
C CYS A 91 2.76 -0.77 -4.84
N GLN A 92 1.99 -1.33 -3.91
CA GLN A 92 2.52 -2.14 -2.81
C GLN A 92 3.21 -3.41 -3.26
N GLU A 93 2.70 -4.11 -4.28
CA GLU A 93 3.37 -5.31 -4.80
C GLU A 93 4.69 -4.96 -5.49
N GLU A 94 4.73 -3.89 -6.30
CA GLU A 94 5.98 -3.42 -6.90
C GLU A 94 7.00 -2.99 -5.82
N ARG A 95 6.57 -2.26 -4.77
CA ARG A 95 7.46 -1.94 -3.64
C ARG A 95 8.01 -3.21 -2.99
N ARG A 96 7.17 -4.21 -2.73
CA ARG A 96 7.60 -5.50 -2.14
C ARG A 96 8.59 -6.22 -3.05
N LYS A 97 8.33 -6.25 -4.36
CA LYS A 97 9.22 -6.84 -5.35
C LYS A 97 10.60 -6.19 -5.35
N LEU A 98 10.68 -4.86 -5.44
CA LEU A 98 11.98 -4.16 -5.40
C LEU A 98 12.68 -4.32 -4.06
N THR A 99 11.93 -4.36 -2.96
CA THR A 99 12.50 -4.63 -1.62
C THR A 99 13.17 -6.02 -1.58
N ARG A 100 12.54 -7.04 -2.16
CA ARG A 100 13.13 -8.39 -2.29
C ARG A 100 14.39 -8.35 -3.17
N GLU A 101 14.39 -7.58 -4.25
CA GLU A 101 15.55 -7.42 -5.14
C GLU A 101 16.73 -6.74 -4.42
N VAL A 102 16.49 -5.68 -3.66
CA VAL A 102 17.52 -5.05 -2.82
C VAL A 102 18.06 -6.04 -1.80
N ALA A 103 17.21 -6.84 -1.16
CA ALA A 103 17.66 -7.88 -0.23
C ALA A 103 18.56 -8.92 -0.92
N HIS A 104 18.20 -9.32 -2.15
CA HIS A 104 19.03 -10.22 -2.96
C HIS A 104 20.39 -9.60 -3.28
N ILE A 105 20.43 -8.33 -3.74
CA ILE A 105 21.70 -7.64 -4.03
C ILE A 105 22.55 -7.48 -2.77
N ASN A 106 21.95 -7.17 -1.61
CA ASN A 106 22.66 -7.09 -0.34
C ASN A 106 23.31 -8.43 0.04
N LYS A 107 22.62 -9.55 -0.23
CA LYS A 107 23.19 -10.88 -0.04
C LYS A 107 24.40 -11.09 -0.96
N SER A 108 24.25 -10.82 -2.26
CA SER A 108 25.36 -10.93 -3.21
C SER A 108 26.56 -10.05 -2.85
N LEU A 109 26.31 -8.80 -2.43
CA LEU A 109 27.35 -7.90 -1.95
C LEU A 109 28.10 -8.48 -0.75
N ARG A 110 27.38 -9.04 0.22
CA ARG A 110 28.01 -9.69 1.38
C ARG A 110 28.90 -10.86 0.95
N ASP A 111 28.39 -11.72 0.06
CA ASP A 111 29.14 -12.88 -0.43
C ASP A 111 30.42 -12.42 -1.18
N ILE A 112 30.34 -11.33 -1.96
CA ILE A 112 31.51 -10.70 -2.63
C ILE A 112 32.49 -10.13 -1.60
N TYR A 113 32.01 -9.45 -0.55
CA TYR A 113 32.89 -8.89 0.48
C TYR A 113 33.61 -10.00 1.28
N GLU A 114 32.92 -11.10 1.60
CA GLU A 114 33.53 -12.26 2.25
C GLU A 114 34.66 -12.84 1.39
N GLU A 115 34.47 -12.91 0.08
CA GLU A 115 35.49 -13.37 -0.87
C GLU A 115 36.64 -12.35 -1.02
N LEU A 116 36.31 -11.05 -1.10
CA LEU A 116 37.28 -9.97 -1.27
C LEU A 116 38.28 -9.90 -0.10
N VAL A 117 37.79 -10.13 1.13
CA VAL A 117 38.61 -10.16 2.34
C VAL A 117 39.61 -11.33 2.34
N GLN A 118 39.31 -12.42 1.64
CA GLN A 118 40.16 -13.61 1.55
C GLN A 118 41.14 -13.56 0.36
N THR A 119 40.90 -12.67 -0.61
CA THR A 119 41.78 -12.48 -1.77
C THR A 119 42.89 -11.46 -1.53
N TRP A 120 44.12 -11.83 -1.90
CA TRP A 120 45.25 -10.92 -1.95
C TRP A 120 45.06 -9.87 -3.04
N ARG A 121 45.59 -8.67 -2.81
CA ARG A 121 45.38 -7.53 -3.72
C ARG A 121 46.11 -7.71 -5.06
N GLU A 122 47.18 -8.49 -5.08
CA GLU A 122 47.99 -8.79 -6.25
C GLU A 122 47.37 -9.89 -7.13
N ASP A 123 46.34 -10.60 -6.62
CA ASP A 123 45.61 -11.60 -7.38
C ASP A 123 44.73 -10.90 -8.44
N PRO A 124 44.80 -11.27 -9.73
CA PRO A 124 43.91 -10.75 -10.76
C PRO A 124 42.41 -10.86 -10.39
N LYS A 125 42.05 -11.88 -9.60
CA LYS A 125 40.70 -12.07 -9.07
C LYS A 125 40.20 -10.91 -8.21
N TYR A 126 41.08 -10.21 -7.50
CA TYR A 126 40.73 -9.07 -6.66
C TYR A 126 40.12 -7.92 -7.48
N MET A 127 40.67 -7.66 -8.66
CA MET A 127 40.14 -6.64 -9.58
C MET A 127 38.74 -7.01 -10.06
N ASP A 128 38.54 -8.26 -10.46
CA ASP A 128 37.26 -8.75 -10.94
C ASP A 128 36.17 -8.65 -9.86
N LEU A 129 36.49 -9.04 -8.63
CA LEU A 129 35.60 -8.89 -7.48
C LEU A 129 35.27 -7.42 -7.18
N THR A 130 36.24 -6.51 -7.31
CA THR A 130 36.03 -5.07 -7.11
C THR A 130 35.12 -4.47 -8.18
N ILE A 131 35.27 -4.90 -9.45
CA ILE A 131 34.38 -4.48 -10.54
C ILE A 131 32.97 -4.99 -10.29
N LEU A 132 32.84 -6.25 -9.86
CA LEU A 132 31.55 -6.87 -9.54
C LEU A 132 30.87 -6.16 -8.36
N ASP A 133 31.60 -5.84 -7.28
CA ASP A 133 31.11 -5.06 -6.14
C ASP A 133 30.53 -3.71 -6.59
N ASN A 134 31.31 -2.95 -7.38
CA ASN A 134 30.88 -1.67 -7.91
C ASN A 134 29.63 -1.78 -8.80
N LYS A 135 29.51 -2.86 -9.57
CA LYS A 135 28.32 -3.14 -10.39
C LYS A 135 27.09 -3.37 -9.50
N HIS A 136 27.22 -4.18 -8.45
CA HIS A 136 26.13 -4.42 -7.50
C HIS A 136 25.76 -3.16 -6.70
N LEU A 137 26.73 -2.34 -6.31
CA LEU A 137 26.49 -1.05 -5.65
C LEU A 137 25.70 -0.09 -6.55
N LYS A 138 26.05 0.01 -7.83
CA LYS A 138 25.30 0.82 -8.82
C LYS A 138 23.86 0.30 -8.99
N ALA A 139 23.68 -1.01 -9.10
CA ALA A 139 22.36 -1.62 -9.21
C ALA A 139 21.50 -1.35 -7.95
N LYS A 140 22.08 -1.53 -6.76
CA LYS A 140 21.42 -1.22 -5.49
C LYS A 140 20.99 0.24 -5.41
N LEU A 141 21.86 1.17 -5.81
CA LEU A 141 21.55 2.60 -5.81
C LEU A 141 20.38 2.93 -6.75
N ALA A 142 20.38 2.34 -7.95
CA ALA A 142 19.29 2.54 -8.92
C ALA A 142 17.95 2.00 -8.42
N ILE A 143 17.93 0.82 -7.78
CA ILE A 143 16.68 0.27 -7.22
C ILE A 143 16.25 1.07 -6.00
N SER A 144 17.18 1.49 -5.15
CA SER A 144 16.87 2.29 -3.96
C SER A 144 16.26 3.64 -4.31
N SER A 145 16.73 4.30 -5.37
CA SER A 145 16.12 5.56 -5.82
C SER A 145 14.71 5.34 -6.35
N HIS A 146 14.47 4.24 -7.09
CA HIS A 146 13.14 3.89 -7.55
C HIS A 146 12.18 3.55 -6.40
N LEU A 147 12.68 2.87 -5.36
CA LEU A 147 11.92 2.52 -4.16
C LEU A 147 11.42 3.78 -3.44
N VAL A 148 12.25 4.82 -3.32
CA VAL A 148 11.85 6.12 -2.72
C VAL A 148 10.70 6.76 -3.50
N LEU A 149 10.73 6.69 -4.84
CA LEU A 149 9.64 7.23 -5.66
C LEU A 149 8.34 6.46 -5.42
N LEU A 150 8.41 5.13 -5.39
CA LEU A 150 7.24 4.28 -5.10
C LEU A 150 6.69 4.48 -3.69
N GLU A 151 7.54 4.69 -2.68
CA GLU A 151 7.09 4.98 -1.32
C GLU A 151 6.36 6.32 -1.23
N ASN A 152 6.79 7.34 -1.97
CA ASN A 152 6.08 8.61 -2.05
C ASN A 152 4.73 8.43 -2.77
N GLU A 153 4.70 7.70 -3.88
CA GLU A 153 3.45 7.37 -4.57
C GLU A 153 2.48 6.57 -3.67
N GLU A 154 2.98 5.58 -2.91
CA GLU A 154 2.18 4.82 -1.95
C GLU A 154 1.56 5.74 -0.90
N ARG A 155 2.31 6.70 -0.35
CA ARG A 155 1.81 7.68 0.62
C ARG A 155 0.71 8.56 0.04
N ASP A 156 0.88 9.00 -1.20
CA ASP A 156 -0.12 9.81 -1.91
C ASP A 156 -1.40 9.00 -2.15
N LEU A 157 -1.28 7.74 -2.57
CA LEU A 157 -2.41 6.84 -2.78
C LEU A 157 -3.14 6.51 -1.47
N ILE A 158 -2.43 6.31 -0.36
CA ILE A 158 -3.02 6.14 0.97
C ILE A 158 -3.82 7.38 1.37
N THR A 159 -3.29 8.57 1.10
CA THR A 159 -3.97 9.83 1.38
C THR A 159 -5.24 9.96 0.53
N GLN A 160 -5.15 9.67 -0.78
CA GLN A 160 -6.31 9.66 -1.68
C GLN A 160 -7.37 8.65 -1.25
N LEU A 161 -6.96 7.47 -0.79
CA LEU A 161 -7.86 6.44 -0.28
C LEU A 161 -8.58 6.93 0.98
N ALA A 162 -7.86 7.53 1.92
CA ALA A 162 -8.45 8.08 3.14
C ALA A 162 -9.50 9.17 2.83
N ILE A 163 -9.22 10.04 1.86
CA ILE A 163 -10.17 11.05 1.39
C ILE A 163 -11.39 10.38 0.74
N ALA A 164 -11.18 9.44 -0.19
CA ALA A 164 -12.27 8.76 -0.88
C ALA A 164 -13.19 7.99 0.07
N ILE A 165 -12.62 7.30 1.07
CA ILE A 165 -13.37 6.60 2.12
C ILE A 165 -14.18 7.61 2.95
N LYS A 166 -13.56 8.72 3.35
CA LYS A 166 -14.26 9.77 4.10
C LYS A 166 -15.44 10.33 3.31
N ASP A 167 -15.24 10.63 2.03
CA ASP A 167 -16.30 11.15 1.15
C ASP A 167 -17.43 10.12 1.01
N TYR A 168 -17.10 8.86 0.75
CA TYR A 168 -18.07 7.77 0.72
C TYR A 168 -18.88 7.66 2.02
N GLN A 169 -18.23 7.68 3.18
CA GLN A 169 -18.91 7.62 4.48
C GLN A 169 -19.82 8.83 4.73
N VAL A 170 -19.45 10.02 4.27
CA VAL A 170 -20.29 11.22 4.40
C VAL A 170 -21.54 11.09 3.52
N LEU A 171 -21.40 10.56 2.31
CA LEU A 171 -22.51 10.36 1.38
C LEU A 171 -23.46 9.26 1.87
N ASP A 172 -22.92 8.12 2.27
CA ASP A 172 -23.69 6.99 2.82
C ASP A 172 -24.54 7.41 4.05
N LYS A 173 -23.97 8.26 4.93
CA LYS A 173 -24.71 8.83 6.07
C LYS A 173 -25.80 9.83 5.67
N LYS A 174 -25.63 10.57 4.56
CA LYS A 174 -26.64 11.50 4.05
C LYS A 174 -27.82 10.73 3.46
N ASP A 175 -27.53 9.68 2.68
CA ASP A 175 -28.55 8.80 2.11
C ASP A 175 -29.40 8.18 3.21
N TYR A 176 -28.78 7.62 4.25
CA TYR A 176 -29.48 7.05 5.41
C TYR A 176 -30.42 8.06 6.11
N LYS A 177 -30.05 9.34 6.17
CA LYS A 177 -30.90 10.38 6.75
C LYS A 177 -32.09 10.72 5.85
N CYS A 178 -31.92 10.68 4.53
CA CYS A 178 -32.98 10.96 3.56
C CYS A 178 -34.03 9.84 3.52
N THR A 179 -33.63 8.57 3.71
CA THR A 179 -34.55 7.42 3.74
C THR A 179 -35.40 7.33 5.01
N LYS A 180 -35.09 8.12 6.06
CA LYS A 180 -35.79 8.10 7.35
C LYS A 180 -36.82 9.24 7.56
N ILE A 181 -37.08 10.03 6.52
CA ILE A 181 -38.11 11.08 6.49
C ILE A 181 -39.36 10.50 5.85
#